data_AF-A0AAV4KQE9-F1
#
_entry.id   AF-A0AAV4KQE9-F1
#
_cell.length_a   1.000
_cell.length_b   1.000
_cell.length_c   1.000
_cell.angle_alpha   90.00
_cell.angle_beta   90.00
_cell.angle_gamma   90.00
#
_symmetry.space_group_name_H-M   'P 1'
#
loop_
_entity.id
_entity.type
_entity.pdbx_description
1 polymer ?
#
loop_
_entity_poly.entity_id
_entity_poly.type
_entity_poly.pdbx_seq_one_letter_code
_entity_poly.pdbx_strand_id
1 'polypeptide(L)'
;MDTASVKPQNAESIVLRWRQTAKSVPLARHELRRTLERWEWGAIEGVASLVLSELLTNAVRHGRVPGREVETRFIRLPGGLRVEVHDASERRPAMALPAEEGAEGGRGLPLVDTLAARWGVEDRSGPGKLVWAELPVDGEPW
;
A
#
# COMPACT_ATOMS: atom_id res chain seq x y z
N MET A 1 20.83 -11.10 10.06
CA MET A 1 19.82 -12.17 10.04
C MET A 1 18.80 -11.76 9.01
N ASP A 2 18.91 -12.32 7.81
CA ASP A 2 18.06 -12.01 6.66
C ASP A 2 16.70 -12.68 6.81
N THR A 3 15.67 -11.90 7.14
CA THR A 3 14.28 -12.32 6.95
C THR A 3 13.95 -12.19 5.48
N ALA A 4 14.24 -13.23 4.70
CA ALA A 4 13.73 -13.34 3.34
C ALA A 4 12.20 -13.28 3.39
N SER A 5 11.62 -12.27 2.74
CA SER A 5 10.18 -12.06 2.59
C SER A 5 9.61 -13.28 1.83
N VAL A 6 9.12 -14.28 2.57
CA VAL A 6 8.48 -15.46 1.99
C VAL A 6 7.16 -15.00 1.41
N LYS A 7 7.09 -14.86 0.08
CA LYS A 7 5.84 -14.58 -0.61
C LYS A 7 4.90 -15.78 -0.41
N PRO A 8 3.72 -15.62 0.22
CA PRO A 8 2.80 -16.73 0.43
C PRO A 8 2.31 -17.23 -0.93
N GLN A 9 2.67 -18.47 -1.28
CA GLN A 9 2.41 -19.07 -2.60
C GLN A 9 0.94 -19.44 -2.83
N ASN A 10 0.03 -19.17 -1.89
CA ASN A 10 -1.38 -19.55 -1.99
C ASN A 10 -2.36 -18.53 -1.38
N ALA A 11 -1.90 -17.30 -1.15
CA ALA A 11 -2.78 -16.24 -0.65
C ALA A 11 -3.69 -15.73 -1.76
N GLU A 12 -5.00 -15.61 -1.47
CA GLU A 12 -5.92 -14.92 -2.36
C GLU A 12 -5.41 -13.48 -2.57
N SER A 13 -5.25 -13.08 -3.83
CA SER A 13 -4.77 -11.74 -4.16
C SER A 13 -5.54 -11.08 -5.28
N ILE A 14 -5.80 -9.78 -5.10
CA ILE A 14 -6.41 -8.92 -6.10
C ILE A 14 -5.34 -7.97 -6.63
N VAL A 15 -5.12 -7.96 -7.94
CA VAL A 15 -4.11 -7.12 -8.61
C VAL A 15 -4.80 -6.16 -9.57
N LEU A 16 -4.51 -4.87 -9.43
CA LEU A 16 -5.14 -3.81 -10.22
C LEU A 16 -4.08 -2.83 -10.72
N ARG A 17 -4.31 -2.24 -11.89
CA ARG A 17 -3.38 -1.30 -12.53
C ARG A 17 -4.04 0.04 -12.79
N TRP A 18 -3.25 1.08 -12.59
CA TRP A 18 -3.73 2.45 -12.57
C TRP A 18 -2.80 3.37 -13.34
N ARG A 19 -3.40 4.34 -14.03
CA ARG A 19 -2.66 5.51 -14.50
C ARG A 19 -2.07 6.26 -13.31
N GLN A 20 -0.90 6.86 -13.48
CA GLN A 20 -0.24 7.64 -12.42
C GLN A 20 -0.85 9.03 -12.26
N THR A 21 -2.10 9.07 -11.78
CA THR A 21 -2.87 10.30 -11.61
C THR A 21 -3.58 10.30 -10.27
N ALA A 22 -3.78 11.47 -9.67
CA ALA A 22 -4.51 11.59 -8.39
C ALA A 22 -5.95 11.04 -8.47
N LYS A 23 -6.55 11.02 -9.67
CA LYS A 23 -7.89 10.45 -9.91
C LYS A 23 -7.94 8.93 -9.71
N SER A 24 -6.81 8.25 -9.75
CA SER A 24 -6.75 6.81 -9.52
C SER A 24 -6.86 6.42 -8.05
N VAL A 25 -6.56 7.33 -7.12
CA VAL A 25 -6.63 7.07 -5.68
C VAL A 25 -8.06 6.74 -5.21
N PRO A 26 -9.11 7.55 -5.50
CA PRO A 26 -10.48 7.19 -5.11
C PRO A 26 -10.98 5.90 -5.77
N LEU A 27 -10.55 5.61 -7.01
CA LEU A 27 -10.91 4.36 -7.70
C LEU A 27 -10.27 3.14 -7.03
N ALA A 28 -9.00 3.24 -6.66
CA ALA A 28 -8.31 2.16 -5.94
C ALA A 28 -8.93 1.90 -4.56
N ARG A 29 -9.32 2.95 -3.83
CA ARG A 29 -10.07 2.80 -2.57
C ARG A 29 -11.41 2.09 -2.76
N HIS A 30 -12.11 2.40 -3.85
CA HIS A 30 -13.39 1.74 -4.15
C HIS A 30 -13.21 0.23 -4.37
N GLU A 31 -12.19 -0.17 -5.11
CA GLU A 31 -11.88 -1.58 -5.32
C GLU A 31 -11.37 -2.29 -4.06
N LEU A 32 -10.62 -1.59 -3.21
CA LEU A 32 -10.23 -2.11 -1.90
C LEU A 32 -11.46 -2.40 -1.04
N ARG A 33 -12.40 -1.45 -0.94
CA ARG A 33 -13.65 -1.64 -0.18
C ARG A 33 -14.44 -2.85 -0.67
N ARG A 34 -14.62 -2.97 -2.00
CA ARG A 34 -15.27 -4.16 -2.59
C ARG A 34 -14.55 -5.45 -2.25
N THR A 35 -13.22 -5.41 -2.22
CA THR A 35 -12.42 -6.58 -1.84
C THR A 35 -12.62 -6.95 -0.37
N LEU A 36 -12.61 -5.96 0.52
CA LEU A 36 -12.85 -6.17 1.96
C LEU A 36 -14.28 -6.64 2.25
N GLU A 37 -15.27 -6.14 1.53
CA GLU A 37 -16.66 -6.63 1.61
C GLU A 37 -16.74 -8.11 1.22
N ARG A 38 -16.11 -8.51 0.11
CA ARG A 38 -16.05 -9.93 -0.32
C ARG A 38 -15.31 -10.82 0.68
N TRP A 39 -14.34 -10.26 1.40
CA TRP A 39 -13.56 -10.98 2.41
C TRP A 39 -14.17 -10.94 3.82
N GLU A 40 -15.30 -10.25 3.98
CA GLU A 40 -16.01 -10.04 5.25
C GLU A 40 -15.16 -9.27 6.29
N TRP A 41 -14.28 -8.39 5.82
CA TRP A 41 -13.31 -7.61 6.61
C TRP A 41 -13.68 -6.12 6.70
N GLY A 42 -14.98 -5.82 6.83
CA GLY A 42 -15.48 -4.45 6.88
C GLY A 42 -14.92 -3.62 8.06
N ALA A 43 -14.52 -4.27 9.16
CA ALA A 43 -13.99 -3.62 10.36
C ALA A 43 -12.71 -2.81 10.10
N ILE A 44 -11.88 -3.22 9.13
CA ILE A 44 -10.58 -2.58 8.83
C ILE A 44 -10.66 -1.61 7.64
N GLU A 45 -11.84 -1.42 7.04
CA GLU A 45 -11.99 -0.65 5.79
C GLU A 45 -11.43 0.76 5.87
N GLY A 46 -11.75 1.49 6.95
CA GLY A 46 -11.29 2.88 7.11
C GLY A 46 -9.77 2.98 7.16
N VAL A 47 -9.12 2.13 7.96
CA VAL A 47 -7.66 2.09 8.11
C VAL A 47 -7.00 1.66 6.80
N ALA A 48 -7.51 0.60 6.16
CA ALA A 48 -6.97 0.10 4.90
C ALA A 48 -7.10 1.12 3.75
N SER A 49 -8.25 1.81 3.66
CA SER A 49 -8.49 2.89 2.69
C SER A 49 -7.51 4.06 2.87
N LEU A 50 -7.20 4.40 4.12
CA LEU A 50 -6.25 5.47 4.45
C LEU A 50 -4.83 5.09 4.07
N VAL A 51 -4.38 3.89 4.48
CA VAL A 51 -3.05 3.36 4.13
C VAL A 51 -2.87 3.26 2.61
N LEU A 52 -3.84 2.69 1.89
CA LEU A 52 -3.79 2.64 0.43
C LEU A 52 -3.69 4.05 -0.18
N SER A 53 -4.43 5.02 0.35
CA SER A 53 -4.40 6.39 -0.17
C SER A 53 -3.04 7.02 -0.01
N GLU A 54 -2.38 6.85 1.13
CA GLU A 54 -1.05 7.40 1.36
C GLU A 54 0.00 6.74 0.48
N LEU A 55 0.01 5.41 0.41
CA LEU A 55 0.97 4.68 -0.42
C LEU A 55 0.80 5.00 -1.91
N LEU A 56 -0.44 5.01 -2.41
CA LEU A 56 -0.72 5.30 -3.81
C LEU A 56 -0.48 6.78 -4.15
N THR A 57 -0.80 7.70 -3.24
CA THR A 57 -0.50 9.13 -3.43
C THR A 57 1.01 9.36 -3.51
N ASN A 58 1.80 8.69 -2.67
CA ASN A 58 3.26 8.74 -2.76
C ASN A 58 3.79 8.21 -4.10
N ALA A 59 3.27 7.08 -4.57
CA ALA A 59 3.63 6.53 -5.88
C ALA A 59 3.26 7.48 -7.03
N VAL A 60 2.06 8.08 -7.00
CA VAL A 60 1.61 9.03 -8.04
C VAL A 60 2.43 10.33 -8.01
N ARG A 61 2.75 10.87 -6.83
CA ARG A 61 3.47 12.15 -6.67
C ARG A 61 4.97 12.01 -6.94
N HIS A 62 5.59 10.93 -6.47
CA HIS A 62 7.05 10.78 -6.44
C HIS A 62 7.59 9.62 -7.29
N GLY A 63 6.72 8.70 -7.70
CA GLY A 63 7.06 7.52 -8.51
C GLY A 63 6.79 7.66 -10.01
N ARG A 64 6.40 8.86 -10.47
CA ARG A 64 5.98 9.10 -11.86
C ARG A 64 7.12 8.85 -12.85
N VAL A 65 6.91 7.83 -13.69
CA VAL A 65 7.72 7.54 -14.88
C VAL A 65 6.80 7.63 -16.11
N PRO A 66 7.09 8.48 -17.10
CA PRO A 66 6.26 8.61 -18.30
C PRO A 66 5.98 7.26 -18.97
N GLY A 67 4.73 7.03 -19.38
CA GLY A 67 4.30 5.79 -20.05
C GLY A 67 4.22 4.55 -19.15
N ARG A 68 4.41 4.68 -17.83
CA ARG A 68 4.28 3.57 -16.88
C ARG A 68 3.03 3.69 -16.03
N GLU A 69 2.51 2.56 -15.58
CA GLU A 69 1.39 2.44 -14.63
C GLU A 69 1.89 2.20 -13.20
N VAL A 70 1.02 2.40 -12.23
CA VAL A 70 1.17 1.92 -10.85
C VAL A 70 0.25 0.72 -10.66
N GLU A 71 0.74 -0.30 -9.98
CA GLU A 71 -0.03 -1.50 -9.65
C GLU A 71 -0.31 -1.54 -8.15
N THR A 72 -1.52 -1.91 -7.77
CA THR A 72 -1.88 -2.20 -6.37
C THR A 72 -2.17 -3.68 -6.23
N ARG A 73 -1.71 -4.28 -5.13
CA ARG A 73 -2.05 -5.65 -4.78
C ARG A 73 -2.64 -5.71 -3.37
N PHE A 74 -3.76 -6.40 -3.22
CA PHE A 74 -4.35 -6.74 -1.93
C PHE A 74 -4.17 -8.23 -1.72
N ILE A 75 -3.52 -8.63 -0.63
CA ILE A 75 -3.18 -10.03 -0.35
C ILE A 75 -3.83 -10.42 0.98
N ARG A 76 -4.60 -11.50 0.96
CA ARG A 76 -5.15 -12.12 2.15
C ARG A 76 -4.06 -12.95 2.84
N LEU A 77 -3.56 -12.46 3.97
CA LEU A 77 -2.64 -13.20 4.85
C LEU A 77 -3.44 -13.95 5.93
N PRO A 78 -2.86 -14.98 6.57
CA PRO A 78 -3.51 -15.65 7.70
C PRO A 78 -3.96 -14.70 8.81
N GLY A 79 -3.15 -13.68 9.15
CA GLY A 79 -3.42 -12.70 10.22
C GLY A 79 -3.93 -11.34 9.77
N GLY A 80 -4.18 -11.12 8.47
CA GLY A 80 -4.62 -9.81 8.01
C GLY A 80 -4.48 -9.50 6.53
N LEU A 81 -4.52 -8.22 6.21
CA LEU A 81 -4.42 -7.69 4.84
C LEU A 81 -2.99 -7.18 4.60
N ARG A 82 -2.37 -7.59 3.49
CA ARG A 82 -1.22 -6.86 2.93
C ARG A 82 -1.65 -6.02 1.74
N VAL A 83 -1.36 -4.73 1.81
CA VAL A 83 -1.52 -3.76 0.71
C VAL A 83 -0.16 -3.48 0.13
N GLU A 84 0.01 -3.70 -1.17
CA GLU A 84 1.22 -3.33 -1.91
C GLU A 84 0.90 -2.29 -2.97
N VAL A 85 1.83 -1.35 -3.17
CA VAL A 85 1.82 -0.37 -4.25
C VAL A 85 3.15 -0.46 -4.99
N HIS A 86 3.09 -0.80 -6.26
CA HIS A 86 4.22 -1.03 -7.15
C HIS A 86 4.33 0.12 -8.14
N ASP A 87 5.48 0.77 -8.20
CA ASP A 87 5.77 1.80 -9.20
C ASP A 87 7.09 1.52 -9.92
N ALA A 88 7.35 2.26 -11.01
CA ALA A 88 8.52 2.05 -11.87
C ALA A 88 9.73 2.90 -11.46
N SER A 89 9.64 3.66 -10.38
CA SER A 89 10.70 4.53 -9.89
C SER A 89 11.55 3.83 -8.83
N GLU A 90 12.87 3.93 -8.98
CA GLU A 90 13.85 3.46 -7.99
C GLU A 90 13.95 4.41 -6.78
N ARG A 91 13.34 5.60 -6.85
CA ARG A 91 13.32 6.55 -5.73
C ARG A 91 12.57 5.93 -4.56
N ARG A 92 13.29 5.57 -3.50
CA ARG A 92 12.68 5.09 -2.25
C ARG A 92 11.93 6.23 -1.55
N PRO A 93 10.78 5.93 -0.92
CA PRO A 93 10.12 6.88 -0.05
C PRO A 93 11.05 7.25 1.12
N ALA A 94 11.11 8.53 1.47
CA ALA A 94 11.82 9.00 2.66
C ALA A 94 10.80 9.25 3.77
N MET A 95 11.10 8.80 4.99
CA MET A 95 10.39 9.23 6.20
C MET A 95 10.60 10.74 6.35
N ALA A 96 9.60 11.52 5.97
CA ALA A 96 9.60 12.96 6.23
C ALA A 96 9.11 13.17 7.66
N LEU A 97 9.75 14.09 8.38
CA LEU A 97 9.16 14.65 9.59
C LEU A 97 7.81 15.28 9.22
N PRO A 98 6.78 15.20 10.09
CA PRO A 98 5.53 15.89 9.84
C PRO A 98 5.84 17.35 9.53
N ALA A 99 5.43 17.80 8.35
CA ALA A 99 5.47 19.22 8.06
C ALA A 99 4.54 19.95 9.04
N GLU A 100 4.86 21.20 9.36
CA GLU A 100 4.12 22.03 10.32
C GLU A 100 2.60 22.00 10.05
N GLU A 101 1.79 22.22 11.08
CA GLU A 101 0.33 22.17 10.97
C GLU A 101 -0.18 23.06 9.81
N GLY A 102 -0.56 22.43 8.71
CA GLY A 102 -1.07 23.10 7.50
C GLY A 102 -0.37 22.74 6.19
N ALA A 103 0.77 22.05 6.23
CA ALA A 103 1.44 21.59 5.01
C ALA A 103 0.85 20.25 4.49
N GLU A 104 0.32 20.25 3.26
CA GLU A 104 -0.35 19.12 2.59
C GLU A 104 0.59 17.98 2.10
N GLY A 105 1.83 17.96 2.56
CA GLY A 105 2.84 16.99 2.11
C GLY A 105 3.81 16.64 3.23
N GLY A 106 3.66 15.45 3.82
CA GLY A 106 4.62 14.95 4.80
C GLY A 106 4.09 13.88 5.75
N ARG A 107 2.77 13.76 5.90
CA ARG A 107 2.17 12.82 6.87
C ARG A 107 2.02 11.38 6.37
N GLY A 108 2.22 11.11 5.08
CA GLY A 108 1.81 9.85 4.50
C GLY A 108 2.48 8.60 5.08
N LEU A 109 3.81 8.57 5.13
CA LEU A 109 4.53 7.42 5.71
C LEU A 109 4.47 7.37 7.24
N PRO A 110 4.58 8.49 7.98
CA PRO A 110 4.35 8.47 9.43
C PRO A 110 2.96 7.92 9.81
N LEU A 111 1.93 8.22 9.01
CA LEU A 111 0.59 7.68 9.21
C LEU A 111 0.54 6.18 8.93
N VAL A 112 1.19 5.71 7.86
CA VAL A 112 1.31 4.27 7.57
C VAL A 112 2.07 3.55 8.69
N ASP A 113 3.16 4.13 9.20
CA ASP A 113 3.96 3.60 10.30
C ASP A 113 3.16 3.46 11.60
N THR A 114 2.24 4.39 11.85
CA THR A 114 1.35 4.35 13.03
C THR A 114 0.24 3.30 12.89
N LEU A 115 -0.29 3.11 11.67
CA LEU A 115 -1.49 2.29 11.44
C LEU A 115 -1.18 0.84 11.07
N ALA A 116 -0.02 0.57 10.47
CA ALA A 116 0.37 -0.76 10.03
C ALA A 116 1.05 -1.55 11.14
N ALA A 117 0.79 -2.85 11.21
CA ALA A 117 1.56 -3.74 12.07
C ALA A 117 3.01 -3.83 11.57
N ARG A 118 3.18 -3.86 10.25
CA ARG A 118 4.47 -3.87 9.55
C ARG A 118 4.33 -3.13 8.24
N TRP A 119 5.39 -2.45 7.80
CA TRP A 119 5.46 -1.90 6.46
C TRP A 119 6.90 -1.91 5.97
N GLY A 120 7.09 -1.74 4.67
CA GLY A 120 8.43 -1.74 4.10
C GLY A 120 8.48 -1.37 2.62
N VAL A 121 9.70 -1.40 2.10
CA VAL A 121 9.99 -1.14 0.68
C VAL A 121 10.88 -2.25 0.17
N GLU A 122 10.46 -2.93 -0.88
CA GLU A 122 11.22 -3.99 -1.55
C GLU A 122 11.46 -3.62 -3.01
N ASP A 123 12.52 -4.20 -3.59
CA ASP A 123 12.75 -4.10 -5.02
C ASP A 123 11.81 -5.03 -5.78
N ARG A 124 11.40 -4.60 -6.98
CA ARG A 124 10.61 -5.44 -7.88
C ARG A 124 11.51 -6.37 -8.66
N SER A 125 10.94 -7.47 -9.16
CA SER A 125 11.55 -8.18 -10.28
C SER A 125 11.38 -7.31 -11.52
N GLY A 126 12.45 -6.63 -11.93
CA GLY A 126 12.43 -5.59 -12.94
C GLY A 126 12.42 -4.16 -12.36
N PRO A 127 12.20 -3.13 -13.18
CA PRO A 127 12.39 -1.75 -12.78
C PRO A 127 11.40 -1.29 -11.71
N GLY A 128 11.93 -0.53 -10.74
CA GLY A 128 11.17 0.14 -9.70
C GLY A 128 11.08 -0.65 -8.40
N LYS A 129 10.11 -0.27 -7.57
CA LYS A 129 9.98 -0.74 -6.19
C LYS A 129 8.53 -1.07 -5.87
N LEU A 130 8.33 -1.81 -4.78
CA LEU A 130 7.04 -1.97 -4.15
C LEU A 130 7.11 -1.45 -2.71
N VAL A 131 6.14 -0.63 -2.33
CA VAL A 131 5.93 -0.20 -0.95
C VAL A 131 4.73 -0.99 -0.42
N TRP A 132 4.85 -1.55 0.77
CA TRP A 132 3.84 -2.45 1.32
C TRP A 132 3.53 -2.14 2.78
N ALA A 133 2.32 -2.46 3.21
CA ALA A 133 1.87 -2.38 4.59
C ALA A 133 0.97 -3.58 4.93
N GLU A 134 1.11 -4.11 6.15
CA GLU A 134 0.33 -5.22 6.71
C GLU A 134 -0.58 -4.70 7.82
N LEU A 135 -1.87 -5.00 7.70
CA LEU A 135 -2.93 -4.53 8.58
C LEU A 135 -3.64 -5.70 9.27
N PRO A 136 -3.78 -5.67 10.60
CA PRO A 136 -4.36 -6.78 11.35
C PRO A 136 -5.85 -6.81 11.09
N VAL A 137 -6.40 -8.02 11.05
CA VAL A 137 -7.84 -8.23 11.19
C VAL A 137 -8.08 -8.79 12.59
N ASP A 138 -9.03 -8.22 13.31
CA ASP A 138 -9.30 -8.58 14.71
C ASP A 138 -9.50 -10.10 14.88
N GLY A 139 -8.79 -10.68 15.86
CA GLY A 139 -8.96 -12.07 16.27
C GLY A 139 -7.95 -13.07 15.69
N GLU A 140 -7.08 -12.68 14.75
CA GLU A 140 -6.09 -13.58 14.15
C GLU A 140 -4.65 -13.18 14.55
N PRO A 141 -3.83 -14.11 15.09
CA PRO A 141 -2.42 -13.84 15.38
C PRO A 141 -1.56 -13.76 14.10
N TRP A 142 -0.48 -12.97 14.16
CA TRP A 142 0.50 -12.75 13.09
C TRP A 142 1.66 -13.75 13.08
#